data_AF-A0A356VT50-F1
#
_entry.id   AF-A0A356VT50-F1
#
_cell.length_a   1.000
_cell.length_b   1.000
_cell.length_c   1.000
_cell.angle_alpha   90.00
_cell.angle_beta   90.00
_cell.angle_gamma   90.00
#
_symmetry.space_group_name_H-M   'P 1'
#
loop_
_entity.id
_entity.type
_entity.pdbx_description
1 polymer ?
#
loop_
_entity_poly.entity_id
_entity_poly.type
_entity_poly.pdbx_seq_one_letter_code
_entity_poly.pdbx_strand_id
1 'polypeptide(L)'
;LNRSNFLIQTVDYKQLARTIPVRMVNLSAGGLAFKINEHVDLSCKVDILIQPIPDQDPILARCNIVKIVPETDSSTTISLEYQDLSEDDRRKLVYFIQSKEIEYANKQRTIADYKPYP
;
A
#
# COMPACT_ATOMS: atom_id res chain seq x y z
N LEU A 1 8.33 20.54 34.86
CA LEU A 1 9.10 20.02 33.72
C LEU A 1 8.36 18.81 33.17
N ASN A 2 8.12 18.81 31.87
CA ASN A 2 6.87 18.35 31.26
C ASN A 2 6.61 16.83 31.32
N ARG A 3 5.40 16.48 31.75
CA ARG A 3 4.74 15.20 31.45
C ARG A 3 4.38 15.20 29.97
N SER A 4 5.11 14.44 29.17
CA SER A 4 4.68 14.08 27.82
C SER A 4 4.75 12.57 27.67
N ASN A 5 4.04 11.86 28.56
CA ASN A 5 3.52 10.55 28.23
C ASN A 5 2.34 10.79 27.28
N PHE A 6 2.66 10.90 26.00
CA PHE A 6 1.68 11.03 24.94
C PHE A 6 0.83 9.77 24.97
N LEU A 7 -0.42 9.92 25.39
CA LEU A 7 -1.44 8.90 25.41
C LEU A 7 -1.70 8.42 23.97
N ILE A 8 -0.92 7.46 23.48
CA ILE A 8 -1.37 6.54 22.42
C ILE A 8 -2.17 5.42 23.10
N GLN A 9 -3.13 5.80 23.95
CA GLN A 9 -4.18 4.90 24.39
C GLN A 9 -5.39 5.21 23.52
N THR A 10 -5.59 4.33 22.54
CA THR A 10 -6.84 4.19 21.80
C THR A 10 -7.17 5.31 20.81
N VAL A 11 -6.22 5.71 19.96
CA VAL A 11 -6.66 6.15 18.62
C VAL A 11 -7.17 4.89 17.93
N ASP A 12 -8.49 4.75 17.84
CA ASP A 12 -9.12 3.70 17.07
C ASP A 12 -8.52 3.73 15.65
N TYR A 13 -7.75 2.71 15.29
CA TYR A 13 -7.09 2.60 14.00
C TYR A 13 -8.07 2.81 12.84
N LYS A 14 -9.36 2.47 13.04
CA LYS A 14 -10.43 2.73 12.06
C LYS A 14 -10.66 4.22 11.83
N GLN A 15 -10.48 5.08 12.83
CA GLN A 15 -10.58 6.53 12.67
C GLN A 15 -9.34 7.09 11.97
N LEU A 16 -8.14 6.60 12.29
CA LEU A 16 -6.91 7.02 11.62
C LEU A 16 -6.93 6.65 10.13
N ALA A 17 -7.36 5.42 9.80
CA ALA A 17 -7.49 4.95 8.42
C ALA A 17 -8.44 5.81 7.57
N ARG A 18 -9.48 6.42 8.17
CA ARG A 18 -10.40 7.33 7.46
C ARG A 18 -9.78 8.67 7.08
N THR A 19 -8.71 9.07 7.76
CA THR A 19 -8.02 10.35 7.52
C THR A 19 -6.84 10.22 6.56
N ILE A 20 -6.37 8.99 6.30
CA ILE A 20 -5.24 8.73 5.42
C ILE A 20 -5.74 8.64 3.96
N PRO A 21 -5.16 9.40 3.01
CA PRO A 21 -5.55 9.33 1.61
C PRO A 21 -5.34 7.91 1.05
N VAL A 22 -6.41 7.32 0.53
CA VAL A 22 -6.32 6.04 -0.18
C VAL A 22 -5.78 6.29 -1.59
N ARG A 23 -4.71 5.58 -1.96
CA ARG A 23 -4.10 5.66 -3.29
C ARG A 23 -4.15 4.31 -3.99
N MET A 24 -4.31 4.35 -5.32
CA MET A 24 -4.07 3.17 -6.15
C MET A 24 -2.58 2.92 -6.21
N VAL A 25 -2.16 1.67 -5.95
CA VAL A 25 -0.76 1.28 -5.87
C VAL A 25 -0.51 -0.01 -6.65
N ASN A 26 0.69 -0.15 -7.17
CA ASN A 26 1.24 -1.45 -7.58
C ASN A 26 1.91 -2.06 -6.37
N LEU A 27 1.46 -3.24 -5.94
CA LEU A 27 1.90 -3.88 -4.70
C LEU A 27 2.65 -5.18 -5.00
N SER A 28 3.73 -5.42 -4.25
CA SER A 28 4.47 -6.67 -4.22
C SER A 28 4.83 -7.04 -2.78
N ALA A 29 5.39 -8.24 -2.59
CA ALA A 29 5.91 -8.66 -1.28
C ALA A 29 7.18 -7.91 -0.85
N GLY A 30 7.90 -7.24 -1.76
CA GLY A 30 9.12 -6.50 -1.46
C GLY A 30 8.91 -4.99 -1.28
N GLY A 31 7.76 -4.48 -1.76
CA GLY A 31 7.55 -3.05 -1.82
C GLY A 31 6.32 -2.68 -2.64
N LEU A 32 6.18 -1.40 -2.93
CA LEU A 32 5.06 -0.87 -3.70
C LEU A 32 5.46 0.34 -4.52
N ALA A 33 4.68 0.67 -5.54
CA ALA A 33 4.89 1.85 -6.35
C ALA A 33 3.58 2.62 -6.53
N PHE A 34 3.67 3.94 -6.49
CA PHE A 34 2.54 4.83 -6.71
C PHE A 34 2.97 6.21 -7.17
N LYS A 35 1.99 6.95 -7.68
CA LYS A 35 2.15 8.28 -8.22
C LYS A 35 1.97 9.35 -7.15
N ILE A 36 2.84 10.34 -7.20
CA ILE A 36 2.88 11.50 -6.31
C ILE A 36 2.99 12.79 -7.12
N ASN A 37 2.57 13.90 -6.53
CA ASN A 37 2.68 15.24 -7.12
C ASN A 37 3.65 16.12 -6.33
N GLU A 38 4.31 15.54 -5.33
CA GLU A 38 5.24 16.18 -4.43
C GLU A 38 6.69 15.95 -4.90
N HIS A 39 7.57 16.92 -4.66
CA HIS A 39 9.00 16.74 -4.91
C HIS A 39 9.61 15.86 -3.81
N VAL A 40 10.35 14.83 -4.20
CA VAL A 40 11.04 13.90 -3.29
C VAL A 40 12.40 13.50 -3.84
N ASP A 41 13.25 12.97 -2.97
CA ASP A 41 14.55 12.42 -3.34
C ASP A 41 14.74 11.00 -2.77
N LEU A 42 15.80 10.31 -3.17
CA LEU A 42 16.08 8.94 -2.71
C LEU A 42 16.43 8.84 -1.23
N SER A 43 16.76 9.96 -0.57
CA SER A 43 17.07 9.98 0.87
C SER A 43 15.80 9.97 1.73
N CYS A 44 14.69 10.44 1.17
CA CYS A 44 13.38 10.48 1.80
C CYS A 44 12.94 9.09 2.27
N LYS A 45 12.20 9.05 3.39
CA LYS A 45 11.53 7.86 3.91
C LYS A 45 10.02 8.05 3.81
N VAL A 46 9.34 6.96 3.51
CA VAL A 46 7.88 6.95 3.38
C VAL A 46 7.34 5.92 4.35
N ASP A 47 6.48 6.35 5.25
CA ASP A 47 5.73 5.45 6.12
C ASP A 47 4.38 5.16 5.46
N ILE A 48 4.04 3.87 5.38
CA ILE A 48 2.80 3.41 4.77
C ILE A 48 1.98 2.61 5.77
N LEU A 49 0.66 2.75 5.65
CA LEU A 49 -0.30 1.95 6.39
C LEU A 49 -1.09 1.10 5.38
N ILE A 50 -0.94 -0.22 5.45
CA ILE A 50 -1.65 -1.16 4.58
C ILE A 50 -2.60 -1.98 5.44
N GLN A 51 -3.87 -2.11 5.04
CA GLN A 51 -4.82 -3.01 5.68
C GLN A 51 -5.25 -4.10 4.69
N PRO A 52 -4.52 -5.22 4.58
CA PRO A 52 -4.82 -6.26 3.60
C PRO A 52 -6.09 -7.05 3.96
N ILE A 53 -6.38 -7.20 5.26
CA ILE A 53 -7.50 -7.96 5.80
C ILE A 53 -8.32 -7.02 6.71
N PRO A 54 -9.63 -6.80 6.45
CA PRO A 54 -10.44 -5.81 7.19
C PRO A 54 -10.50 -6.03 8.71
N ASP A 55 -10.48 -7.29 9.16
CA ASP A 55 -10.64 -7.65 10.58
C ASP A 55 -9.29 -7.90 11.28
N GLN A 56 -8.17 -7.61 10.63
CA GLN A 56 -6.84 -7.66 11.24
C GLN A 56 -6.23 -6.28 11.38
N ASP A 57 -5.24 -6.19 12.26
CA ASP A 57 -4.45 -4.97 12.44
C ASP A 57 -3.74 -4.58 11.14
N PRO A 58 -3.71 -3.28 10.81
CA PRO A 58 -3.00 -2.80 9.64
C PRO A 58 -1.49 -2.95 9.83
N ILE A 59 -0.80 -3.18 8.71
CA ILE A 59 0.64 -3.22 8.62
C ILE A 59 1.14 -1.78 8.50
N LEU A 60 1.93 -1.34 9.48
CA LEU A 60 2.69 -0.10 9.40
C LEU A 60 4.12 -0.43 8.95
N ALA A 61 4.52 0.04 7.78
CA ALA A 61 5.86 -0.23 7.25
C ALA A 61 6.57 1.08 6.90
N ARG A 62 7.86 1.14 7.22
CA ARG A 62 8.76 2.19 6.73
C ARG A 62 9.44 1.72 5.46
N CYS A 63 9.52 2.61 4.47
CA CYS A 63 10.04 2.33 3.16
C CYS A 63 11.20 3.26 2.77
N ASN A 64 12.13 2.71 1.97
CA ASN A 64 13.09 3.45 1.19
C ASN A 64 12.51 3.78 -0.19
N ILE A 65 12.76 4.99 -0.70
CA ILE A 65 12.56 5.26 -2.13
C ILE A 65 13.74 4.67 -2.89
N VAL A 66 13.49 3.68 -3.75
CA VAL A 66 14.51 2.99 -4.55
C VAL A 66 14.55 3.45 -6.01
N LYS A 67 13.45 4.06 -6.48
CA LYS A 67 13.36 4.60 -7.84
C LYS A 67 12.36 5.76 -7.91
N ILE A 68 12.70 6.75 -8.71
CA ILE A 68 11.88 7.93 -9.01
C ILE A 68 11.77 8.02 -10.52
N VAL A 69 10.54 7.98 -11.06
CA VAL A 69 10.27 8.05 -12.50
C VAL A 69 9.38 9.25 -12.77
N PRO A 70 9.89 10.31 -13.41
CA PRO A 70 9.05 11.45 -13.79
C PRO A 70 8.05 11.02 -14.86
N GLU A 71 6.82 11.51 -14.75
CA GLU A 71 5.73 11.27 -15.70
C GLU A 71 5.49 12.51 -16.58
N THR A 72 4.68 12.34 -17.64
CA THR A 72 4.41 13.41 -18.61
C THR A 72 3.54 14.56 -18.06
N ASP A 73 2.81 14.32 -16.97
CA ASP A 73 1.84 15.25 -16.39
C ASP A 73 2.35 15.95 -15.11
N SER A 74 3.66 16.20 -15.04
CA SER A 74 4.35 16.82 -13.88
C SER A 74 4.28 16.03 -12.58
N SER A 75 3.69 14.83 -12.60
CA SER A 75 3.73 13.89 -11.50
C SER A 75 4.98 13.02 -11.57
N THR A 76 5.17 12.20 -10.55
CA THR A 76 6.27 11.26 -10.49
C THR A 76 5.79 9.95 -9.87
N THR A 77 6.18 8.83 -10.47
CA THR A 77 6.00 7.51 -9.89
C THR A 77 7.20 7.17 -9.02
N ILE A 78 6.96 6.92 -7.74
CA ILE A 78 8.00 6.42 -6.82
C ILE A 78 7.83 4.93 -6.61
N SER A 79 8.96 4.21 -6.57
CA SER A 79 9.03 2.81 -6.15
C SER A 79 9.67 2.73 -4.78
N LEU A 80 9.04 1.96 -3.90
CA LEU A 80 9.40 1.81 -2.51
C LEU A 80 9.84 0.38 -2.23
N GLU A 81 10.79 0.22 -1.31
CA GLU A 81 11.19 -1.06 -0.72
C GLU A 81 10.99 -1.00 0.80
N TYR A 82 10.45 -2.08 1.39
CA TYR A 82 10.27 -2.17 2.84
C TYR A 82 11.60 -2.31 3.56
N GLN A 83 11.81 -1.55 4.65
CA GLN A 83 13.07 -1.63 5.41
C GLN A 83 13.19 -2.91 6.24
N ASP A 84 12.16 -3.25 7.02
CA ASP A 84 12.20 -4.38 7.97
C ASP A 84 10.80 -4.95 8.20
N LEU A 85 10.19 -5.49 7.14
CA LEU A 85 8.86 -6.10 7.28
C LEU A 85 8.95 -7.42 8.04
N SER A 86 8.13 -7.57 9.09
CA SER A 86 8.07 -8.83 9.85
C SER A 86 7.64 -10.00 8.96
N GLU A 87 8.07 -11.22 9.28
CA GLU A 87 7.65 -12.42 8.53
C GLU A 87 6.13 -12.63 8.57
N ASP A 88 5.49 -12.28 9.68
CA ASP A 88 4.03 -12.36 9.82
C ASP A 88 3.33 -11.39 8.86
N ASP A 89 3.77 -10.13 8.82
CA ASP A 89 3.20 -9.11 7.93
C ASP A 89 3.52 -9.38 6.47
N ARG A 90 4.72 -9.91 6.18
CA ARG A 90 5.08 -10.40 4.84
C ARG A 90 4.10 -11.48 4.38
N ARG A 91 3.76 -12.44 5.24
CA ARG A 91 2.79 -13.50 4.90
C ARG A 91 1.39 -12.95 4.66
N LYS A 92 0.91 -11.99 5.47
CA LYS A 92 -0.37 -11.31 5.25
C LYS A 92 -0.41 -10.62 3.89
N LEU A 93 0.66 -9.90 3.51
CA LEU A 93 0.76 -9.25 2.20
C LEU A 93 0.76 -10.26 1.06
N VAL A 94 1.57 -11.32 1.14
CA VAL A 94 1.64 -12.36 0.11
C VAL A 94 0.27 -13.01 -0.10
N TYR A 95 -0.40 -13.38 0.99
CA TYR A 95 -1.74 -13.95 0.94
C TYR A 95 -2.75 -13.01 0.27
N PHE A 96 -2.71 -11.72 0.63
CA PHE A 96 -3.57 -10.71 0.02
C PHE A 96 -3.32 -10.56 -1.49
N ILE A 97 -2.05 -10.48 -1.91
CA ILE A 97 -1.67 -10.35 -3.32
C ILE A 97 -2.19 -11.54 -4.12
N GLN A 98 -1.92 -12.76 -3.66
CA GLN A 98 -2.40 -13.99 -4.32
C GLN A 98 -3.93 -14.02 -4.41
N SER A 99 -4.62 -13.62 -3.34
CA SER A 99 -6.09 -13.55 -3.33
C SER A 99 -6.61 -12.57 -4.39
N LYS A 100 -5.93 -11.43 -4.58
CA LYS A 100 -6.27 -10.45 -5.63
C LYS A 100 -5.96 -10.94 -7.04
N GLU A 101 -4.88 -11.69 -7.23
CA GLU A 101 -4.56 -12.31 -8.52
C GLU A 101 -5.62 -13.32 -8.94
N ILE A 102 -6.08 -14.16 -8.00
CA ILE A 102 -7.17 -15.12 -8.25
C ILE A 102 -8.48 -14.39 -8.57
N GLU A 103 -8.82 -13.36 -7.80
CA GLU A 103 -10.01 -12.52 -8.03
C GLU A 103 -9.98 -11.92 -9.45
N TYR A 104 -8.83 -11.39 -9.86
CA TYR A 104 -8.63 -10.80 -11.17
C TYR A 104 -8.73 -11.82 -12.31
N ALA A 105 -8.10 -12.99 -12.17
CA ALA A 105 -8.16 -14.07 -13.15
C ALA A 105 -9.60 -14.58 -13.35
N ASN A 106 -10.38 -14.69 -12.27
CA ASN A 106 -11.78 -15.09 -12.34
C ASN A 106 -12.64 -14.06 -13.08
N LYS A 107 -12.43 -12.75 -12.83
CA LYS A 107 -13.13 -11.68 -13.56
C LYS A 107 -12.84 -11.73 -15.06
N GLN A 108 -11.59 -11.97 -15.46
CA GLN A 108 -11.24 -12.08 -16.89
C GLN A 108 -11.92 -13.27 -17.58
N ARG A 109 -12.05 -14.41 -16.91
CA ARG A 109 -12.79 -15.57 -17.44
C ARG A 109 -14.27 -15.25 -17.67
N THR A 110 -14.92 -14.62 -16.70
CA THR A 110 -16.33 -14.21 -16.84
C THR A 110 -16.54 -13.24 -18.00
N ILE A 111 -15.59 -12.35 -18.28
CA ILE A 111 -15.66 -11.42 -19.43
C ILE A 111 -15.42 -12.16 -20.75
N ALA A 112 -14.49 -13.12 -20.78
CA ALA A 112 -14.20 -13.92 -21.98
C ALA A 112 -15.36 -14.85 -22.37
N ASP A 113 -16.12 -15.33 -21.39
CA ASP A 113 -17.34 -16.14 -21.61
C ASP A 113 -18.54 -15.28 -22.05
N TYR A 114 -18.47 -13.95 -21.88
CA TYR A 114 -19.46 -13.02 -22.40
C TYR A 114 -19.20 -12.74 -23.89
N LYS A 115 -19.78 -13.58 -24.77
CA LYS A 115 -19.96 -13.22 -26.18
C LYS A 115 -21.25 -12.42 -26.31
N PRO A 116 -21.21 -11.12 -26.67
CA PRO A 116 -22.43 -10.45 -27.11
C PRO A 116 -22.92 -11.17 -28.38
N TYR A 117 -24.14 -11.70 -28.35
CA TYR A 117 -24.80 -12.21 -29.55
C TYR A 117 -24.86 -11.07 -30.60
N PRO A 118 -24.69 -11.38 -31.89
CA PRO A 118 -24.75 -10.40 -32.97
C PRO A 118 -26.10 -9.68 -33.06
#